data_AF-A0A1V8UUD5-F1
#
_entry.id   AF-A0A1V8UUD5-F1
#
_cell.length_a   1.000
_cell.length_b   1.000
_cell.length_c   1.000
_cell.angle_alpha   90.00
_cell.angle_beta   90.00
_cell.angle_gamma   90.00
#
_symmetry.space_group_name_H-M   'P 1'
#
loop_
_entity.id
_entity.type
_entity.pdbx_description
1 polymer ?
#
loop_
_entity_poly.entity_id
_entity_poly.type
_entity_poly.pdbx_seq_one_letter_code
_entity_poly.pdbx_strand_id
1 'polypeptide(L)'
;KRQAQERKEALVEAKVMGVARYADDAKLNDELRERERWNDPMAKLIASKKSSSRETKSAGKAKGGEKSYQGAFEPNRYGIRPGWRWDGVDRGNGFERKWFAARNKAKDRKELEYMWQMDE
;
A
#
# COMPACT_ATOMS: atom_id res chain seq x y z
N LYS A 1 16.44 -14.86 4.30
CA LYS A 1 15.69 -15.81 5.16
C LYS A 1 14.17 -15.51 5.16
N ARG A 2 13.71 -14.28 5.40
CA ARG A 2 12.28 -13.90 5.36
C ARG A 2 11.58 -14.17 4.02
N GLN A 3 12.14 -13.69 2.90
CA GLN A 3 11.59 -13.95 1.57
C GLN A 3 11.43 -15.45 1.27
N ALA A 4 12.32 -16.28 1.82
CA ALA A 4 12.22 -17.73 1.67
C ALA A 4 11.09 -18.33 2.52
N GLN A 5 10.78 -17.76 3.69
CA GLN A 5 9.64 -18.16 4.51
C GLN A 5 8.32 -17.73 3.87
N GLU A 6 8.20 -16.46 3.46
CA GLU A 6 7.01 -15.95 2.76
C GLU A 6 6.73 -16.75 1.48
N ARG A 7 7.78 -17.09 0.72
CA ARG A 7 7.64 -17.95 -0.47
C ARG A 7 7.14 -19.36 -0.11
N LYS A 8 7.60 -19.94 1.00
CA LYS A 8 7.13 -21.26 1.45
C LYS A 8 5.65 -21.22 1.86
N GLU A 9 5.26 -20.21 2.63
CA GLU A 9 3.88 -20.01 3.06
C GLU A 9 2.96 -19.80 1.84
N ALA A 10 3.36 -18.95 0.90
CA ALA A 10 2.62 -18.72 -0.34
C ALA A 10 2.46 -20.01 -1.18
N LEU A 11 3.48 -20.88 -1.22
CA LEU A 11 3.38 -22.18 -1.90
C LEU A 11 2.43 -23.15 -1.18
N VAL A 12 2.42 -23.16 0.16
CA VAL A 12 1.48 -23.99 0.93
C VAL A 12 0.05 -23.53 0.71
N GLU A 13 -0.17 -22.21 0.72
CA GLU A 13 -1.47 -21.62 0.45
C GLU A 13 -1.94 -21.89 -0.98
N ALA A 14 -1.07 -21.68 -1.97
CA ALA A 14 -1.39 -21.90 -3.38
C ALA A 14 -1.74 -23.35 -3.72
N LYS A 15 -1.24 -24.34 -2.95
CA LYS A 15 -1.62 -25.75 -3.11
C LYS A 15 -3.10 -26.01 -2.85
N VAL A 16 -3.73 -25.20 -1.99
CA VAL A 16 -5.13 -25.37 -1.57
C VAL A 16 -6.05 -24.36 -2.29
N MET A 17 -5.50 -23.26 -2.81
CA MET A 17 -6.29 -22.29 -3.56
C MET A 17 -6.70 -22.83 -4.94
N GLY A 18 -7.96 -22.61 -5.29
CA GLY A 18 -8.48 -22.86 -6.64
C GLY A 18 -7.91 -21.87 -7.66
N VAL A 19 -7.95 -22.25 -8.94
CA VAL A 19 -7.48 -21.38 -10.05
C VAL A 19 -8.37 -20.15 -10.23
N ALA A 20 -9.69 -20.33 -10.09
CA ALA A 20 -10.67 -19.26 -10.18
C ALA A 20 -11.15 -18.82 -8.79
N ARG A 21 -11.39 -17.51 -8.62
CA ARG A 21 -12.07 -16.94 -7.46
C ARG A 21 -13.56 -16.79 -7.76
N TYR A 22 -14.41 -17.16 -6.82
CA TYR A 22 -15.86 -17.03 -6.92
C TYR A 22 -16.40 -16.04 -5.87
N ALA A 23 -17.68 -15.68 -5.98
CA ALA A 23 -18.33 -14.77 -5.04
C ALA A 23 -18.30 -15.30 -3.59
N ASP A 24 -18.26 -16.62 -3.41
CA ASP A 24 -18.28 -17.28 -2.10
C ASP A 24 -16.87 -17.51 -1.50
N ASP A 25 -15.80 -17.01 -2.13
CA ASP A 25 -14.43 -17.17 -1.62
C ASP A 25 -14.28 -16.48 -0.25
N ALA A 26 -14.17 -17.29 0.80
CA ALA A 26 -14.10 -16.82 2.18
C ALA A 26 -12.93 -15.85 2.42
N LYS A 27 -11.74 -16.13 1.88
CA LYS A 27 -10.57 -15.27 2.10
C LYS A 27 -10.77 -13.91 1.46
N LEU A 28 -11.29 -13.89 0.22
CA LEU A 28 -11.57 -12.65 -0.48
C LEU A 28 -12.64 -11.84 0.25
N ASN A 29 -13.69 -12.49 0.74
CA ASN A 29 -14.77 -11.84 1.46
C ASN A 29 -14.31 -11.25 2.80
N ASP A 30 -13.45 -11.96 3.53
CA ASP A 30 -12.82 -11.45 4.75
C ASP A 30 -11.95 -10.22 4.45
N GLU A 31 -11.09 -10.29 3.43
CA GLU A 31 -10.28 -9.14 2.99
C GLU A 31 -11.14 -7.92 2.61
N LEU A 32 -12.25 -8.13 1.89
CA LEU A 32 -13.16 -7.06 1.47
C LEU A 32 -13.93 -6.45 2.64
N ARG A 33 -14.22 -7.24 3.68
CA ARG A 33 -14.85 -6.77 4.91
C ARG A 33 -13.89 -5.92 5.75
N GLU A 34 -12.60 -6.24 5.74
CA GLU A 34 -11.57 -5.48 6.46
C GLU A 34 -11.20 -4.14 5.82
N ARG A 35 -11.50 -3.93 4.52
CA ARG A 35 -11.18 -2.68 3.82
C ARG A 35 -11.88 -1.48 4.46
N GLU A 36 -11.07 -0.50 4.83
CA GLU A 36 -11.55 0.79 5.31
C GLU A 36 -12.20 1.57 4.16
N ARG A 37 -13.39 2.13 4.44
CA ARG A 37 -14.16 2.94 3.49
C ARG A 37 -14.23 4.36 4.04
N TRP A 38 -13.80 5.31 3.22
CA TRP A 38 -13.65 6.72 3.62
C TRP A 38 -14.95 7.40 4.08
N ASN A 39 -16.11 6.89 3.63
CA ASN A 39 -17.45 7.43 3.89
C ASN A 39 -18.34 6.54 4.76
N ASP A 40 -17.77 5.60 5.51
CA ASP A 40 -18.57 4.72 6.37
C ASP A 40 -18.89 5.41 7.71
N PRO A 41 -20.17 5.67 8.05
CA PRO A 41 -20.53 6.28 9.34
C PRO A 41 -20.16 5.40 10.54
N MET A 42 -20.13 4.07 10.38
CA MET A 42 -19.71 3.13 11.43
C MET A 42 -18.18 3.08 11.63
N ALA A 43 -17.38 3.63 10.72
CA ALA A 43 -15.92 3.63 10.86
C ALA A 43 -15.45 4.27 12.17
N LYS A 44 -16.11 5.34 12.63
CA LYS A 44 -15.80 6.01 13.90
C LYS A 44 -16.02 5.12 15.14
N LEU A 45 -17.08 4.32 15.13
CA LEU A 45 -17.43 3.39 16.21
C LEU A 45 -16.48 2.20 16.25
N ILE A 46 -16.10 1.69 15.08
CA ILE A 46 -15.14 0.58 14.96
C ILE A 46 -13.74 1.06 15.36
N ALA A 47 -13.35 2.28 14.97
CA ALA A 47 -12.07 2.87 15.32
C ALA A 47 -11.91 3.06 16.84
N SER A 48 -12.93 3.57 17.54
CA SER A 48 -12.91 3.74 19.00
C SER A 48 -12.86 2.41 19.76
N LYS A 49 -13.57 1.39 19.26
CA LYS A 49 -13.51 0.02 19.79
C LYS A 49 -12.15 -0.63 19.54
N LYS A 50 -11.53 -0.36 18.39
CA LYS A 50 -10.21 -0.86 18.04
C LYS A 50 -9.13 -0.15 18.84
N SER A 51 -9.25 1.15 19.15
CA SER A 51 -8.27 1.87 19.98
C SER A 51 -8.32 1.44 21.44
N SER A 52 -9.50 1.20 22.03
CA SER A 52 -9.62 0.70 23.41
C SER A 52 -9.12 -0.75 23.57
N SER A 53 -9.20 -1.56 22.52
CA SER A 53 -8.65 -2.92 22.48
C SER A 53 -7.14 -2.97 22.18
N ARG A 54 -6.52 -1.86 21.74
CA ARG A 54 -5.21 -1.86 21.06
C ARG A 54 -4.20 -0.90 21.68
N GLU A 55 -4.20 -0.79 23.01
CA GLU A 55 -3.17 -0.09 23.79
C GLU A 55 -1.74 -0.63 23.56
N THR A 56 -1.55 -1.69 22.76
CA THR A 56 -0.23 -2.26 22.44
C THR A 56 0.15 -2.34 20.95
N LYS A 57 -0.69 -1.97 19.97
CA LYS A 57 -0.38 -2.29 18.54
C LYS A 57 -0.84 -1.29 17.47
N SER A 58 -0.60 0.01 17.61
CA SER A 58 -0.81 0.95 16.49
C SER A 58 0.09 2.19 16.51
N ALA A 59 1.36 2.00 16.17
CA ALA A 59 2.07 2.90 15.28
C ALA A 59 2.55 2.03 14.12
N GLY A 60 2.23 2.40 12.88
CA GLY A 60 2.32 1.60 11.67
C GLY A 60 3.32 0.44 11.76
N LYS A 61 2.80 -0.77 11.98
CA LYS A 61 3.61 -1.98 11.96
C LYS A 61 4.03 -2.16 10.51
N ALA A 62 5.24 -1.72 10.19
CA ALA A 62 5.96 -2.23 9.05
C ALA A 62 5.77 -3.75 9.03
N LYS A 63 5.52 -4.33 7.85
CA LYS A 63 5.44 -5.78 7.71
C LYS A 63 6.83 -6.34 8.09
N GLY A 64 6.90 -6.91 9.30
CA GLY A 64 8.14 -7.21 10.03
C GLY A 64 8.38 -6.16 11.11
N GLY A 65 8.51 -6.56 12.37
CA GLY A 65 8.61 -5.70 13.57
C GLY A 65 9.83 -4.76 13.65
N GLU A 66 10.32 -4.32 12.51
CA GLU A 66 11.38 -3.36 12.32
C GLU A 66 10.79 -1.95 12.39
N LYS A 67 11.36 -1.13 13.26
CA LYS A 67 10.96 0.27 13.44
C LYS A 67 11.10 0.97 12.07
N SER A 68 10.06 1.64 11.60
CA SER A 68 10.12 2.52 10.42
C SER A 68 10.15 3.98 10.82
N TYR A 69 10.63 4.86 9.94
CA TYR A 69 10.55 6.30 10.14
C TYR A 69 9.09 6.77 10.29
N GLN A 70 8.84 7.67 11.25
CA GLN A 70 7.51 8.16 11.62
C GLN A 70 7.18 9.54 11.00
N GLY A 71 8.18 10.29 10.53
CA GLY A 71 7.96 11.58 9.90
C GLY A 71 7.53 11.47 8.43
N ALA A 72 7.27 12.64 7.83
CA ALA A 72 7.02 12.75 6.40
C ALA A 72 8.30 12.44 5.59
N PHE A 73 8.15 11.78 4.46
CA PHE A 73 9.27 11.41 3.58
C PHE A 73 8.84 11.50 2.12
N GLU A 74 9.80 11.75 1.22
CA GLU A 74 9.51 11.75 -0.22
C GLU A 74 9.18 10.33 -0.71
N PRO A 75 8.17 10.17 -1.59
CA PRO A 75 7.86 8.87 -2.17
C PRO A 75 9.00 8.41 -3.10
N ASN A 76 9.19 7.10 -3.18
CA ASN A 76 10.11 6.48 -4.13
C ASN A 76 9.37 5.45 -5.00
N ARG A 77 9.97 5.09 -6.13
CA ARG A 77 9.43 4.10 -7.09
C ARG A 77 9.05 2.74 -6.48
N TYR A 78 9.68 2.37 -5.38
CA TYR A 78 9.52 1.05 -4.77
C TYR A 78 8.57 1.04 -3.56
N GLY A 79 8.00 2.19 -3.18
CA GLY A 79 7.16 2.31 -1.97
C GLY A 79 7.88 1.94 -0.67
N ILE A 80 9.21 1.98 -0.65
CA ILE A 80 10.02 1.60 0.51
C ILE A 80 10.03 2.77 1.48
N ARG A 81 9.59 2.54 2.72
CA ARG A 81 9.65 3.56 3.78
C ARG A 81 11.09 3.70 4.29
N PRO A 82 11.52 4.92 4.67
CA PRO A 82 12.81 5.10 5.32
C PRO A 82 12.91 4.30 6.62
N GLY A 83 14.12 3.87 6.93
CA GLY A 83 14.42 3.21 8.21
C GLY A 83 14.23 4.16 9.39
N TRP A 84 13.95 3.62 10.58
CA TRP A 84 13.69 4.44 11.79
C TRP A 84 14.80 5.40 12.21
N ARG A 85 16.04 5.20 11.75
CA ARG A 85 17.20 6.04 12.09
C ARG A 85 17.42 7.18 11.10
N TRP A 86 16.63 7.26 10.04
CA TRP A 86 16.73 8.35 9.08
C TRP A 86 16.35 9.67 9.77
N ASP A 87 17.07 10.74 9.48
CA ASP A 87 16.93 12.04 10.15
C ASP A 87 15.88 12.95 9.51
N GLY A 88 15.26 12.52 8.41
CA GLY A 88 14.25 13.29 7.68
C GLY A 88 14.82 14.22 6.61
N VAL A 89 16.15 14.34 6.49
CA VAL A 89 16.78 15.21 5.50
C VAL A 89 17.08 14.43 4.23
N ASP A 90 16.45 14.85 3.13
CA ASP A 90 16.79 14.33 1.80
C ASP A 90 18.14 14.86 1.34
N ARG A 91 19.05 13.93 1.02
CA ARG A 91 20.40 14.20 0.52
C ARG A 91 20.57 13.69 -0.92
N GLY A 92 19.48 13.38 -1.60
CA GLY A 92 19.48 12.92 -2.99
C GLY A 92 19.69 14.05 -3.99
N ASN A 93 19.86 13.66 -5.26
CA ASN A 93 19.94 14.56 -6.42
C ASN A 93 18.55 15.00 -6.96
N GLY A 94 17.47 14.67 -6.25
CA GLY A 94 16.08 14.90 -6.69
C GLY A 94 15.63 14.04 -7.87
N PHE A 95 16.30 12.92 -8.16
CA PHE A 95 15.95 12.03 -9.28
C PHE A 95 14.53 11.48 -9.17
N GLU A 96 14.11 11.01 -8.00
CA GLU A 96 12.78 10.41 -7.81
C GLU A 96 11.67 11.44 -8.12
N ARG A 97 11.81 12.68 -7.64
CA ARG A 97 10.90 13.79 -7.99
C ARG A 97 10.82 14.05 -9.51
N LYS A 98 11.98 14.13 -10.18
CA LYS A 98 12.04 14.30 -11.64
C LYS A 98 11.40 13.13 -12.39
N TRP A 99 11.61 11.92 -11.90
CA TRP A 99 11.06 10.70 -12.49
C TRP A 99 9.52 10.68 -12.43
N PHE A 100 8.93 11.02 -11.28
CA PHE A 100 7.47 11.12 -11.15
C PHE A 100 6.90 12.21 -12.06
N ALA A 101 7.52 13.39 -12.10
CA ALA A 101 7.09 14.48 -12.97
C ALA A 101 7.12 14.09 -14.47
N ALA A 102 8.19 13.43 -14.91
CA ALA A 102 8.31 12.96 -16.30
C ALA A 102 7.23 11.93 -16.66
N ARG A 103 6.90 11.01 -15.76
CA ARG A 103 5.88 9.98 -15.99
C ARG A 103 4.46 10.55 -15.99
N ASN A 104 4.17 11.52 -15.12
CA ASN A 104 2.90 12.24 -15.16
C ASN A 104 2.75 13.00 -16.47
N LYS A 105 3.78 13.76 -16.87
CA LYS A 105 3.77 14.48 -18.17
C LYS A 105 3.51 13.55 -19.37
N ALA A 106 4.11 12.36 -19.37
CA ALA A 106 3.88 11.37 -20.43
C ALA A 106 2.45 10.82 -20.42
N LYS A 107 1.86 10.61 -19.23
CA LYS A 107 0.46 10.18 -19.08
C LYS A 107 -0.50 11.28 -19.55
N ASP A 108 -0.27 12.51 -19.11
CA ASP A 108 -1.11 13.67 -19.45
C ASP A 108 -1.12 13.90 -20.97
N ARG A 109 0.05 13.79 -21.63
CA ARG A 109 0.13 13.90 -23.10
C ARG A 109 -0.67 12.81 -23.80
N LYS A 110 -0.57 11.55 -23.34
CA LYS A 110 -1.32 10.44 -23.93
C LYS A 110 -2.83 10.65 -23.78
N GLU A 111 -3.26 11.19 -22.64
CA GLU A 111 -4.67 11.51 -22.38
C GLU A 111 -5.16 12.63 -23.29
N LEU A 112 -4.38 13.71 -23.43
CA LEU A 112 -4.67 14.81 -24.36
C LEU A 112 -4.75 14.34 -25.82
N GLU A 113 -3.79 13.54 -26.27
CA GLU A 113 -3.79 12.96 -27.62
C GLU A 113 -5.05 12.10 -27.87
N TYR A 114 -5.45 11.30 -26.88
CA TYR A 114 -6.69 10.51 -26.96
C TYR A 114 -7.93 11.41 -27.01
N MET A 115 -8.00 12.45 -26.18
CA MET A 115 -9.13 13.39 -26.19
C MET A 115 -9.24 14.12 -27.53
N TRP A 116 -8.12 14.53 -28.14
CA TRP A 116 -8.11 15.15 -29.47
C TRP A 116 -8.56 14.18 -30.57
N GLN A 117 -8.12 12.92 -30.53
CA GLN A 117 -8.54 11.91 -31.52
C GLN A 117 -10.03 11.57 -31.44
N MET A 118 -10.66 11.74 -30.28
CA MET A 118 -12.08 11.44 -30.09
C MET A 118 -13.00 12.62 -30.44
N ASP A 119 -12.44 13.84 -30.53
CA ASP A 119 -13.16 15.07 -30.87
C ASP A 119 -13.17 15.32 -32.39
N GLU A 120 -12.34 14.58 -33.14
CA GLU A 120 -12.25 14.55 -34.62
C GLU A 120 -13.04 13.36 -35.19
#